data_AF-A0A936VPY9-F1
#
_entry.id   AF-A0A936VPY9-F1
#
_cell.length_a   1.000
_cell.length_b   1.000
_cell.length_c   1.000
_cell.angle_alpha   90.00
_cell.angle_beta   90.00
_cell.angle_gamma   90.00
#
_symmetry.space_group_name_H-M   'P 1'
#
loop_
_entity.id
_entity.type
_entity.pdbx_description
1 polymer ?
#
loop_
_entity_poly.entity_id
_entity_poly.type
_entity_poly.pdbx_seq_one_letter_code
_entity_poly.pdbx_strand_id
1 'polypeptide(L)'
;MMISTTQKAARGASDVLGFFYGLWAFSALGRSSWEYLFKQQVKTYVPAHLSTFVGLLYIFIIIGLRQRSPRWWWATLALLAVELFGVLIVGTIDVLWRPFPYATVWSNYGIGYFFMPLLLPFVGLWWMLRKDTRAAYGVSLGVKR
;
A
#
# COMPACT_ATOMS: atom_id res chain seq x y z
N MET A 1 -23.13 20.55 -14.68
CA MET A 1 -22.97 19.14 -15.13
C MET A 1 -21.52 18.64 -15.09
N MET A 2 -20.49 19.45 -15.39
CA MET A 2 -19.08 18.99 -15.39
C MET A 2 -18.51 18.55 -14.02
N ILE A 3 -18.95 19.16 -12.90
CA ILE A 3 -18.43 18.88 -11.56
C ILE A 3 -18.77 17.44 -11.09
N SER A 4 -19.93 16.90 -11.46
CA SER A 4 -20.36 15.56 -11.04
C SER A 4 -19.55 14.45 -11.72
N THR A 5 -19.13 14.65 -12.97
CA THR A 5 -18.32 13.69 -13.73
C THR A 5 -16.92 13.53 -13.14
N THR A 6 -16.26 14.64 -12.78
CA THR A 6 -14.92 14.61 -12.19
C THR A 6 -14.91 13.94 -10.81
N GLN A 7 -15.93 14.22 -9.99
CA GLN A 7 -16.11 13.56 -8.68
C GLN A 7 -16.37 12.06 -8.83
N LYS A 8 -17.19 11.65 -9.79
CA LYS A 8 -17.48 10.24 -10.07
C LYS A 8 -16.24 9.48 -10.58
N ALA A 9 -15.44 10.10 -11.45
CA ALA A 9 -14.18 9.53 -11.93
C ALA A 9 -13.14 9.38 -10.81
N ALA A 10 -13.01 10.38 -9.92
CA ALA A 10 -12.12 10.31 -8.75
C ALA A 10 -12.56 9.25 -7.73
N ARG A 11 -13.87 8.93 -7.65
CA ARG A 11 -14.39 7.82 -6.85
C ARG A 11 -14.05 6.47 -7.49
N GLY A 12 -14.28 6.32 -8.79
CA GLY A 12 -13.97 5.08 -9.51
C GLY A 12 -12.49 4.70 -9.43
N ALA A 13 -11.59 5.68 -9.57
CA ALA A 13 -10.15 5.45 -9.41
C ALA A 13 -9.76 4.99 -7.99
N SER A 14 -10.34 5.59 -6.94
CA SER A 14 -10.07 5.15 -5.55
C SER A 14 -10.61 3.75 -5.27
N ASP A 15 -11.74 3.39 -5.88
CA ASP A 15 -12.36 2.08 -5.67
C ASP A 15 -11.52 0.97 -6.32
N VAL A 16 -10.98 1.22 -7.53
CA VAL A 16 -10.05 0.30 -8.20
C VAL A 16 -8.75 0.13 -7.40
N LEU A 17 -8.13 1.24 -6.98
CA LEU A 17 -6.95 1.20 -6.10
C LEU A 17 -7.24 0.42 -4.80
N GLY A 18 -8.37 0.71 -4.16
CA GLY A 18 -8.80 0.02 -2.94
C GLY A 18 -9.05 -1.47 -3.15
N PHE A 19 -9.56 -1.88 -4.31
CA PHE A 19 -9.74 -3.30 -4.66
C PHE A 19 -8.39 -4.03 -4.74
N PHE A 20 -7.42 -3.46 -5.46
CA PHE A 20 -6.08 -4.06 -5.55
C PHE A 20 -5.41 -4.10 -4.16
N TYR A 21 -5.46 -3.02 -3.39
CA TYR A 21 -4.95 -3.06 -2.02
C TYR A 21 -5.64 -4.13 -1.16
N GLY A 22 -6.95 -4.33 -1.33
CA GLY A 22 -7.71 -5.36 -0.61
C GLY A 22 -7.29 -6.79 -0.97
N LEU A 23 -7.10 -7.06 -2.27
CA LEU A 23 -6.66 -8.37 -2.75
C LEU A 23 -5.26 -8.73 -2.23
N TRP A 24 -4.34 -7.75 -2.23
CA TRP A 24 -2.99 -7.96 -1.70
C TRP A 24 -2.96 -8.02 -0.17
N ALA A 25 -3.83 -7.28 0.52
CA ALA A 25 -3.99 -7.41 1.97
C ALA A 25 -4.43 -8.82 2.35
N PHE A 26 -5.43 -9.36 1.65
CA PHE A 26 -5.89 -10.73 1.86
C PHE A 26 -4.77 -11.75 1.63
N SER A 27 -4.00 -11.58 0.56
CA SER A 27 -2.88 -12.47 0.25
C SER A 27 -1.76 -12.40 1.31
N ALA A 28 -1.41 -11.20 1.77
CA ALA A 28 -0.39 -10.99 2.80
C ALA A 28 -0.81 -11.56 4.17
N LEU A 29 -2.07 -11.32 4.57
CA LEU A 29 -2.62 -11.85 5.82
C LEU A 29 -2.84 -13.36 5.77
N GLY A 30 -3.33 -13.91 4.65
CA GLY A 30 -3.47 -15.35 4.48
C GLY A 30 -2.12 -16.06 4.58
N ARG A 31 -1.07 -15.48 3.99
CA ARG A 31 0.29 -15.96 4.15
C ARG A 31 0.75 -15.93 5.61
N SER A 32 0.60 -14.79 6.30
CA SER A 32 1.07 -14.68 7.68
C SER A 32 0.30 -15.59 8.62
N SER A 33 -1.02 -15.71 8.46
CA SER A 33 -1.85 -16.68 9.19
C SER A 33 -1.37 -18.11 8.97
N TRP A 34 -1.06 -18.50 7.73
CA TRP A 34 -0.48 -19.83 7.45
C TRP A 34 0.87 -20.03 8.18
N GLU A 35 1.74 -19.02 8.12
CA GLU A 35 3.05 -19.05 8.76
C GLU A 35 2.97 -19.16 10.29
N TYR A 36 1.97 -18.54 10.93
CA TYR A 36 1.76 -18.66 12.38
C TYR A 36 1.09 -19.97 12.79
N LEU A 37 0.11 -20.46 12.02
CA LEU A 37 -0.73 -21.58 12.43
C LEU A 37 -0.14 -22.95 12.10
N PHE A 38 0.50 -23.08 10.93
CA PHE A 38 0.82 -24.39 10.37
C PHE A 38 2.32 -24.62 10.20
N LYS A 39 3.14 -23.59 10.31
CA LYS A 39 4.60 -23.72 10.12
C LYS A 39 5.24 -24.24 11.40
N GLN A 40 5.46 -25.55 11.46
CA GLN A 40 6.19 -26.20 12.54
C GLN A 40 7.70 -26.12 12.25
N GLN A 41 8.52 -25.70 13.23
CA GLN A 41 9.96 -25.39 13.13
C GLN A 41 10.34 -24.04 12.50
N VAL A 42 9.75 -22.95 13.00
CA VAL A 42 10.16 -21.59 12.60
C VAL A 42 11.41 -21.16 13.38
N LYS A 43 12.55 -21.07 12.69
CA LYS A 43 13.79 -20.50 13.26
C LYS A 43 13.63 -19.01 13.62
N THR A 44 12.81 -18.28 12.86
CA THR A 44 12.53 -16.84 13.08
C THR A 44 11.20 -16.42 12.43
N TYR A 45 10.35 -15.71 13.16
CA TYR A 45 9.02 -15.24 12.71
C TYR A 45 9.04 -13.88 12.00
N VAL A 46 10.22 -13.30 11.75
CA VAL A 46 10.38 -11.98 11.12
C VAL A 46 9.61 -11.86 9.79
N PRO A 47 9.66 -12.83 8.85
CA PRO A 47 8.83 -12.78 7.65
C PRO A 47 7.32 -12.74 7.90
N ALA A 48 6.83 -13.45 8.92
CA ALA A 48 5.42 -13.49 9.29
C ALA A 48 4.98 -12.14 9.91
N HIS A 49 5.81 -11.56 10.78
CA HIS A 49 5.58 -10.21 11.30
C HIS A 49 5.55 -9.17 10.19
N LEU A 50 6.47 -9.25 9.23
CA LEU A 50 6.51 -8.32 8.11
C LEU A 50 5.27 -8.48 7.22
N SER A 51 4.84 -9.71 6.94
CA SER A 51 3.63 -9.97 6.15
C SER A 51 2.37 -9.44 6.84
N THR A 52 2.24 -9.63 8.16
CA THR A 52 1.14 -9.06 8.95
C THR A 52 1.17 -7.53 8.94
N PHE A 53 2.34 -6.93 9.13
CA PHE A 53 2.51 -5.48 9.08
C PHE A 53 2.08 -4.92 7.72
N VAL A 54 2.49 -5.55 6.62
CA VAL A 54 2.08 -5.15 5.27
C VAL A 54 0.57 -5.28 5.07
N GLY A 55 -0.03 -6.38 5.53
CA GLY A 55 -1.47 -6.58 5.46
C GLY A 55 -2.25 -5.46 6.18
N LEU A 56 -1.82 -5.09 7.38
CA LEU A 56 -2.41 -3.97 8.13
C LEU A 56 -2.20 -2.64 7.42
N LEU A 57 -0.99 -2.40 6.91
CA LEU A 57 -0.65 -1.19 6.17
C LEU A 57 -1.57 -1.01 4.95
N TYR A 58 -1.85 -2.07 4.20
CA TYR A 58 -2.78 -2.05 3.07
C TYR A 58 -4.21 -1.72 3.50
N ILE A 59 -4.68 -2.28 4.63
CA ILE A 59 -6.00 -1.92 5.19
C ILE A 59 -6.06 -0.42 5.52
N PHE A 60 -5.02 0.13 6.16
CA PHE A 60 -4.98 1.56 6.45
C PHE A 60 -4.97 2.43 5.19
N ILE A 61 -4.28 2.01 4.13
CA ILE A 61 -4.31 2.69 2.83
C ILE A 61 -5.75 2.70 2.28
N ILE A 62 -6.46 1.56 2.29
CA ILE A 62 -7.85 1.47 1.82
C ILE A 62 -8.75 2.43 2.61
N ILE A 63 -8.58 2.50 3.93
CA ILE A 63 -9.33 3.43 4.78
C ILE A 63 -9.04 4.87 4.35
N GLY A 64 -7.76 5.23 4.17
CA GLY A 64 -7.36 6.57 3.72
C GLY A 64 -7.87 6.93 2.31
N LEU A 65 -7.94 5.97 1.39
CA LEU A 65 -8.51 6.15 0.05
C LEU A 65 -10.02 6.43 0.08
N ARG A 66 -10.73 5.87 1.07
CA ARG A 66 -12.17 6.06 1.27
C ARG A 66 -12.50 7.33 2.06
N GLN A 67 -11.65 7.72 3.00
CA GLN A 67 -11.87 8.92 3.81
C GLN A 67 -11.37 10.17 3.08
N ARG A 68 -12.30 11.02 2.63
CA ARG A 68 -11.98 12.24 1.86
C ARG A 68 -11.81 13.48 2.75
N SER A 69 -10.83 13.46 3.64
CA SER A 69 -10.50 14.62 4.50
C SER A 69 -9.03 15.04 4.40
N PRO A 70 -8.66 16.30 4.71
CA PRO A 70 -7.29 16.77 4.56
C PRO A 70 -6.28 15.98 5.41
N ARG A 71 -6.69 15.53 6.60
CA ARG A 71 -5.87 14.69 7.48
C ARG A 71 -5.59 13.32 6.85
N TRP A 72 -6.62 12.73 6.26
CA TRP A 72 -6.50 11.43 5.59
C TRP A 72 -5.68 11.50 4.31
N TRP A 73 -5.62 12.66 3.64
CA TRP A 73 -4.71 12.85 2.51
C TRP A 73 -3.24 12.69 2.93
N TRP A 74 -2.83 13.40 3.99
CA TRP A 74 -1.47 13.28 4.53
C TRP A 74 -1.18 11.88 5.09
N ALA A 75 -2.13 11.28 5.80
CA ALA A 75 -1.98 9.92 6.31
C ALA A 75 -1.80 8.90 5.17
N THR A 76 -2.61 9.01 4.10
CA THR A 76 -2.53 8.11 2.93
C THR A 76 -1.19 8.27 2.22
N LEU A 77 -0.72 9.51 2.03
CA LEU A 77 0.61 9.74 1.46
C LEU A 77 1.73 9.14 2.31
N ALA A 78 1.67 9.29 3.63
CA ALA A 78 2.65 8.69 4.53
C ALA A 78 2.64 7.16 4.43
N LEU A 79 1.45 6.53 4.42
CA LEU A 79 1.31 5.08 4.29
C LEU A 79 1.87 4.56 2.96
N LEU A 80 1.57 5.24 1.85
CA LEU A 80 2.10 4.91 0.53
C LEU A 80 3.62 5.08 0.46
N ALA A 81 4.16 6.11 1.12
CA ALA A 81 5.60 6.29 1.22
C ALA A 81 6.25 5.17 2.05
N VAL A 82 5.65 4.79 3.19
CA VAL A 82 6.14 3.67 4.01
C VAL A 82 6.12 2.36 3.22
N GLU A 83 5.07 2.10 2.43
CA GLU A 83 5.03 0.95 1.54
C GLU A 83 6.18 0.98 0.53
N LEU A 84 6.36 2.10 -0.16
CA LEU A 84 7.41 2.25 -1.17
C LEU A 84 8.82 2.10 -0.59
N PHE A 85 9.11 2.78 0.51
CA PHE A 85 10.40 2.64 1.19
C PHE A 85 10.58 1.23 1.74
N GLY A 86 9.52 0.65 2.31
CA GLY A 86 9.53 -0.72 2.82
C GLY A 86 9.92 -1.74 1.74
N VAL A 87 9.26 -1.70 0.58
CA VAL A 87 9.57 -2.63 -0.52
C VAL A 87 10.97 -2.41 -1.10
N LEU A 88 11.43 -1.17 -1.19
CA LEU A 88 12.77 -0.86 -1.70
C LEU A 88 13.86 -1.29 -0.71
N ILE A 89 13.70 -0.98 0.57
CA ILE A 89 14.67 -1.32 1.63
C ILE A 89 14.72 -2.85 1.81
N VAL A 90 13.57 -3.48 2.06
CA VAL A 90 13.52 -4.93 2.30
C VAL A 90 13.88 -5.71 1.03
N GLY A 91 13.40 -5.28 -0.14
CA GLY A 91 13.75 -5.90 -1.41
C GLY A 91 15.25 -5.84 -1.69
N THR A 92 15.89 -4.68 -1.46
CA THR A 92 17.34 -4.52 -1.67
C THR A 92 18.16 -5.33 -0.66
N ILE A 93 17.77 -5.31 0.62
CA ILE A 93 18.41 -6.13 1.66
C ILE A 93 18.31 -7.62 1.31
N ASP A 94 17.15 -8.07 0.82
CA ASP A 94 16.92 -9.45 0.43
C ASP A 94 17.80 -9.88 -0.76
N VAL A 95 17.94 -9.01 -1.77
CA VAL A 95 18.82 -9.26 -2.92
C VAL A 95 20.30 -9.34 -2.52
N LEU A 96 20.76 -8.44 -1.66
CA LEU A 96 22.18 -8.32 -1.31
C LEU A 96 22.64 -9.36 -0.28
N TRP A 97 21.85 -9.59 0.77
CA TRP A 97 22.28 -10.36 1.94
C TRP A 97 21.46 -11.62 2.20
N ARG A 98 20.33 -11.79 1.50
CA ARG A 98 19.40 -12.94 1.68
C ARG A 98 19.18 -13.30 3.15
N PRO A 99 18.85 -12.33 4.03
CA PRO A 99 18.82 -12.57 5.47
C PRO A 99 17.62 -13.39 5.90
N PHE A 100 16.59 -13.49 5.05
CA PHE A 100 15.36 -14.18 5.39
C PHE A 100 15.47 -15.67 5.04
N PRO A 101 15.13 -16.57 5.98
CA PRO A 101 15.14 -18.01 5.72
C PRO A 101 14.07 -18.43 4.70
N TYR A 102 13.09 -17.57 4.44
CA TYR A 102 12.06 -17.73 3.42
C TYR A 102 11.55 -16.35 2.97
N ALA A 103 11.04 -16.27 1.74
CA ALA A 103 10.62 -15.01 1.14
C ALA A 103 9.53 -14.29 1.97
N THR A 104 9.56 -12.95 1.98
CA THR A 104 8.52 -12.08 2.55
C THR A 104 7.65 -11.48 1.44
N VAL A 105 6.62 -10.70 1.80
CA VAL A 105 5.81 -9.94 0.82
C VAL A 105 6.66 -8.96 0.00
N TRP A 106 7.73 -8.42 0.58
CA TRP A 106 8.64 -7.47 -0.07
C TRP A 106 9.93 -8.09 -0.62
N SER A 107 10.12 -9.40 -0.45
CA SER A 107 11.29 -10.11 -1.00
C SER A 107 11.39 -9.95 -2.51
N ASN A 108 12.60 -9.68 -3.00
CA ASN A 108 12.87 -9.36 -4.41
C ASN A 108 11.85 -8.35 -5.00
N TYR A 109 11.57 -7.27 -4.26
CA TYR A 109 10.63 -6.22 -4.64
C TYR A 109 9.18 -6.70 -4.85
N GLY A 110 8.80 -7.82 -4.23
CA GLY A 110 7.45 -8.39 -4.35
C GLY A 110 7.24 -9.19 -5.63
N ILE A 111 8.28 -9.82 -6.18
CA ILE A 111 8.17 -10.67 -7.38
C ILE A 111 7.13 -11.79 -7.22
N GLY A 112 7.02 -12.39 -6.02
CA GLY A 112 6.00 -13.40 -5.70
C GLY A 112 4.56 -12.88 -5.71
N TYR A 113 4.40 -11.57 -5.89
CA TYR A 113 3.16 -10.82 -5.92
C TYR A 113 3.03 -9.99 -7.21
N PHE A 114 3.72 -10.41 -8.28
CA PHE A 114 3.76 -9.71 -9.58
C PHE A 114 4.22 -8.25 -9.49
N PHE A 115 5.17 -7.96 -8.59
CA PHE A 115 5.69 -6.60 -8.33
C PHE A 115 4.63 -5.59 -7.86
N MET A 116 3.43 -6.02 -7.51
CA MET A 116 2.38 -5.11 -7.06
C MET A 116 2.73 -4.33 -5.78
N PRO A 117 3.45 -4.90 -4.79
CA PRO A 117 3.95 -4.11 -3.66
C PRO A 117 4.85 -2.94 -4.07
N LEU A 118 5.44 -2.98 -5.27
CA LEU A 118 6.19 -1.88 -5.85
C LEU A 118 5.31 -0.96 -6.71
N LEU A 119 4.45 -1.54 -7.55
CA LEU A 119 3.63 -0.76 -8.50
C LEU A 119 2.51 0.04 -7.82
N LEU A 120 1.79 -0.57 -6.87
CA LEU A 120 0.66 0.06 -6.19
C LEU A 120 1.02 1.37 -5.48
N PRO A 121 2.13 1.47 -4.70
CA PRO A 121 2.47 2.73 -4.06
C PRO A 121 2.85 3.81 -5.07
N PHE A 122 3.51 3.48 -6.18
CA PHE A 122 3.76 4.47 -7.25
C PHE A 122 2.48 5.01 -7.84
N VAL A 123 1.52 4.13 -8.17
CA VAL A 123 0.21 4.53 -8.72
C VAL A 123 -0.58 5.32 -7.68
N GLY A 124 -0.57 4.90 -6.41
CA GLY A 124 -1.25 5.56 -5.31
C GLY A 124 -0.69 6.96 -5.03
N LEU A 125 0.64 7.11 -4.99
CA LEU A 125 1.30 8.41 -4.83
C LEU A 125 0.98 9.32 -6.01
N TRP A 126 1.16 8.83 -7.24
CA TRP A 126 0.81 9.59 -8.44
C TRP A 126 -0.64 10.06 -8.39
N TRP A 127 -1.58 9.18 -8.02
CA TRP A 127 -3.00 9.52 -7.89
C TRP A 127 -3.28 10.54 -6.78
N MET A 128 -2.68 10.38 -5.60
CA MET A 128 -2.82 11.31 -4.46
C MET A 128 -2.30 12.72 -4.77
N LEU A 129 -1.23 12.81 -5.57
CA LEU A 129 -0.56 14.07 -5.90
C LEU A 129 -1.27 14.87 -7.01
N ARG A 130 -2.22 14.26 -7.76
CA ARG A 130 -3.03 14.97 -8.76
C ARG A 130 -3.84 16.09 -8.12
N LYS A 131 -3.92 17.23 -8.80
CA LYS A 131 -4.65 18.43 -8.34
C LYS A 131 -6.10 18.12 -7.98
N ASP A 132 -6.78 17.35 -8.83
CA ASP A 132 -8.19 16.97 -8.63
C ASP A 132 -8.38 16.11 -7.36
N THR A 133 -7.45 15.19 -7.10
CA THR A 133 -7.47 14.36 -5.89
C THR A 133 -7.22 15.21 -4.65
N ARG A 134 -6.21 16.07 -4.67
CA ARG A 134 -5.92 16.99 -3.54
C ARG A 134 -7.12 17.87 -3.22
N ALA A 135 -7.77 18.43 -4.24
CA ALA A 135 -9.01 19.20 -4.10
C ALA A 135 -10.16 18.35 -3.53
N ALA A 136 -10.32 17.09 -3.98
CA ALA A 136 -11.34 16.19 -3.46
C ALA A 136 -11.12 15.80 -1.98
N TYR A 137 -9.89 15.92 -1.48
CA TYR A 137 -9.55 15.76 -0.06
C TYR A 137 -9.60 17.09 0.73
N GLY A 138 -9.99 18.21 0.09
CA GLY A 138 -10.03 19.53 0.73
C GLY A 138 -8.64 20.12 1.00
N VAL A 139 -7.58 19.62 0.35
CA VAL A 139 -6.23 20.15 0.46
C VAL A 139 -6.09 21.27 -0.58
N SER A 140 -6.29 22.51 -0.12
CA SER A 140 -6.13 23.71 -0.94
C SER A 140 -4.66 23.91 -1.33
N LEU A 141 -4.40 24.11 -2.62
CA LEU A 141 -3.18 24.80 -3.04
C LEU A 141 -3.40 26.27 -2.71
N GLY A 142 -2.65 26.80 -1.75
CA GLY A 142 -2.57 28.23 -1.49
C GLY A 142 -2.02 28.96 -2.71
N VAL A 143 -2.85 29.14 -3.73
CA VAL A 143 -2.63 30.10 -4.80
C VAL A 143 -3.59 31.24 -4.48
N LYS A 144 -3.15 32.14 -3.59
CA LYS A 144 -3.66 33.51 -3.61
C LYS A 144 -3.31 34.03 -5.01
N ARG A 145 -4.34 34.22 -5.85
CA ARG A 145 -4.22 35.08 -7.03
C ARG A 145 -4.01 36.52 -6.57
#